data_AF-A0A7J2T6J4-F1
#
_entry.id   AF-A0A7J2T6J4-F1
#
_cell.length_a   1.000
_cell.length_b   1.000
_cell.length_c   1.000
_cell.angle_alpha   90.00
_cell.angle_beta   90.00
_cell.angle_gamma   90.00
#
_symmetry.space_group_name_H-M   'P 1'
#
loop_
_entity.id
_entity.type
_entity.pdbx_description
1 polymer ?
#
loop_
_entity_poly.entity_id
_entity_poly.type
_entity_poly.pdbx_seq_one_letter_code
_entity_poly.pdbx_strand_id
1 'polypeptide(L)'
;MLHPELKLLVYKIRNRDLRKKVIELLKNPVFEIDGKVYSGLPLEISPAGLSHHHSYPGGFIEHVVSSTRLALAICDSVEKVYHGKVNRDLVIAGTILHDIFKPLTYAVGENGSITSTDLADYMDHLSIVISELVRRGFPLELIHVVSAHHGENSPIKPHTIEALICHLADLVDSKLNNEILRAASFLARKAVGEDLQGLNSREAFEIILAKAEEGWEGVKEAVKKIKQDREKMCKS
;
A
#
# COMPACT_ATOMS: atom_id res chain seq x y z
N MET A 1 15.32 -3.93 -10.13
CA MET A 1 16.05 -3.04 -9.18
C MET A 1 15.03 -2.56 -8.15
N LEU A 2 15.39 -2.26 -6.90
CA LEU A 2 14.37 -1.81 -5.91
C LEU A 2 13.84 -0.42 -6.28
N HIS A 3 12.54 -0.19 -6.11
CA HIS A 3 11.93 1.14 -6.22
C HIS A 3 12.69 2.16 -5.34
N PRO A 4 13.03 3.36 -5.85
CA PRO A 4 13.88 4.33 -5.13
C PRO A 4 13.36 4.70 -3.74
N GLU A 5 12.06 4.90 -3.58
CA GLU A 5 11.49 5.27 -2.28
C GLU A 5 11.53 4.12 -1.27
N LEU A 6 11.23 2.89 -1.70
CA LEU A 6 11.37 1.71 -0.84
C LEU A 6 12.83 1.52 -0.44
N LYS A 7 13.77 1.74 -1.36
CA LYS A 7 15.20 1.69 -1.06
C LYS A 7 15.56 2.68 0.06
N LEU A 8 15.09 3.92 0.01
CA LEU A 8 15.37 4.89 1.07
C LEU A 8 14.84 4.44 2.44
N LEU A 9 13.67 3.81 2.49
CA LEU A 9 13.06 3.32 3.72
C LEU A 9 13.76 2.08 4.27
N VAL A 10 14.02 1.07 3.42
CA VAL A 10 14.70 -0.17 3.82
C VAL A 10 16.09 0.10 4.39
N TYR A 11 16.82 1.09 3.86
CA TYR A 11 18.14 1.45 4.37
C TYR A 11 18.11 2.15 5.74
N LYS A 12 16.94 2.52 6.27
CA LYS A 12 16.78 2.98 7.65
C LYS A 12 16.79 1.82 8.67
N ILE A 13 16.58 0.57 8.23
CA ILE A 13 16.72 -0.62 9.08
C ILE A 13 18.20 -0.76 9.46
N ARG A 14 18.50 -0.67 10.76
CA ARG A 14 19.87 -0.67 11.29
C ARG A 14 20.45 -2.08 11.34
N ASN A 15 19.65 -3.06 11.76
CA ASN A 15 20.02 -4.47 11.77
C ASN A 15 20.33 -4.93 10.34
N ARG A 16 21.60 -5.30 10.09
CA ARG A 16 22.09 -5.62 8.74
C ARG A 16 21.48 -6.89 8.17
N ASP A 17 21.25 -7.89 9.02
CA ASP A 17 20.72 -9.19 8.60
C ASP A 17 19.23 -9.07 8.28
N LEU A 18 18.45 -8.39 9.13
CA LEU A 18 17.06 -8.09 8.85
C LEU A 18 16.93 -7.28 7.56
N ARG A 19 17.71 -6.21 7.42
CA ARG A 19 17.72 -5.39 6.20
C ARG A 19 18.01 -6.23 4.95
N LYS A 20 19.00 -7.13 5.02
CA LYS A 20 19.35 -8.02 3.91
C LYS A 20 18.16 -8.91 3.53
N LYS A 21 17.51 -9.56 4.52
CA LYS A 21 16.34 -10.41 4.28
C LYS A 21 15.16 -9.64 3.67
N VAL A 22 14.89 -8.42 4.17
CA VAL A 22 13.85 -7.54 3.60
C VAL A 22 14.17 -7.20 2.14
N ILE A 23 15.42 -6.81 1.82
CA ILE A 23 15.85 -6.52 0.45
C ILE A 23 15.68 -7.74 -0.47
N GLU A 24 16.04 -8.92 0.01
CA GLU A 24 15.93 -10.17 -0.76
C GLU A 24 14.47 -10.51 -1.08
N LEU A 25 13.57 -10.38 -0.10
CA LEU A 25 12.15 -10.62 -0.31
C LEU A 25 11.52 -9.59 -1.24
N LEU A 26 11.83 -8.30 -1.08
CA LEU A 26 11.34 -7.24 -1.98
C LEU A 26 11.79 -7.41 -3.43
N LYS A 27 13.02 -7.92 -3.65
CA LYS A 27 13.56 -8.13 -4.99
C LYS A 27 12.96 -9.36 -5.68
N ASN A 28 12.50 -10.34 -4.90
CA ASN A 28 11.98 -11.59 -5.41
C ASN A 28 10.80 -12.08 -4.55
N PRO A 29 9.64 -11.38 -4.63
CA PRO A 29 8.44 -11.72 -3.89
C PRO A 29 7.73 -12.90 -4.57
N VAL A 30 8.37 -14.06 -4.50
CA VAL A 30 7.87 -15.32 -5.04
C VAL A 30 7.48 -16.27 -3.92
N PHE A 31 6.42 -17.03 -4.17
CA PHE A 31 5.92 -18.09 -3.30
C PHE A 31 5.97 -19.42 -4.04
N GLU A 32 6.44 -20.48 -3.41
CA GLU A 32 6.55 -21.81 -4.03
C GLU A 32 5.74 -22.84 -3.25
N ILE A 33 4.91 -23.60 -3.95
CA ILE A 33 4.13 -24.72 -3.41
C ILE A 33 4.10 -25.84 -4.46
N ASP A 34 4.34 -27.07 -4.02
CA ASP A 34 4.40 -28.27 -4.87
C ASP A 34 5.32 -28.15 -6.10
N GLY A 35 6.48 -27.49 -5.91
CA GLY A 35 7.46 -27.25 -6.98
C GLY A 35 7.03 -26.23 -8.04
N LYS A 36 5.86 -25.60 -7.88
CA LYS A 36 5.39 -24.51 -8.73
C LYS A 36 5.68 -23.16 -8.06
N VAL A 37 6.36 -22.29 -8.81
CA VAL A 37 6.65 -20.92 -8.39
C VAL A 37 5.52 -20.00 -8.84
N TYR A 38 5.02 -19.20 -7.91
CA TYR A 38 4.03 -18.15 -8.13
C TYR A 38 4.71 -16.78 -8.02
N SER A 39 4.42 -15.92 -8.98
CA SER A 39 4.89 -14.53 -9.05
C SER A 39 3.74 -13.61 -9.45
N GLY A 40 3.67 -12.44 -8.85
CA GLY A 40 2.60 -11.47 -9.07
C GLY A 40 2.92 -10.39 -10.10
N LEU A 41 2.05 -9.40 -10.16
CA LEU A 41 2.30 -8.15 -10.85
C LEU A 41 3.59 -7.49 -10.34
N PRO A 42 4.36 -6.78 -11.18
CA PRO A 42 5.46 -5.94 -10.72
C PRO A 42 4.96 -4.95 -9.65
N LEU A 43 5.71 -4.80 -8.56
CA LEU A 43 5.30 -3.98 -7.41
C LEU A 43 4.98 -2.54 -7.83
N GLU A 44 5.74 -2.01 -8.79
CA GLU A 44 5.65 -0.63 -9.28
C GLU A 44 4.35 -0.32 -10.04
N ILE A 45 3.68 -1.33 -10.58
CA ILE A 45 2.42 -1.15 -11.32
C ILE A 45 1.23 -1.76 -10.58
N SER A 46 1.47 -2.56 -9.54
CA SER A 46 0.40 -3.24 -8.82
C SER A 46 -0.48 -2.25 -8.03
N PRO A 47 -1.81 -2.47 -7.98
CA PRO A 47 -2.67 -1.79 -7.02
C PRO A 47 -2.45 -2.33 -5.60
N ALA A 48 -2.86 -1.58 -4.57
CA ALA A 48 -2.84 -2.06 -3.17
C ALA A 48 -4.19 -2.65 -2.69
N GLY A 49 -5.23 -2.57 -3.53
CA GLY A 49 -6.57 -3.10 -3.23
C GLY A 49 -7.38 -3.38 -4.50
N LEU A 50 -8.40 -4.23 -4.37
CA LEU A 50 -9.29 -4.62 -5.49
C LEU A 50 -10.33 -3.55 -5.85
N SER A 51 -10.85 -2.86 -4.83
CA SER A 51 -12.01 -1.98 -4.99
C SER A 51 -12.04 -0.81 -4.00
N HIS A 52 -11.14 -0.82 -3.02
CA HIS A 52 -10.99 0.17 -1.96
C HIS A 52 -9.53 0.59 -1.94
N HIS A 53 -9.25 1.85 -1.54
CA HIS A 53 -7.93 2.50 -1.33
C HIS A 53 -6.76 2.00 -2.20
N HIS A 54 -6.09 2.91 -2.90
CA HIS A 54 -4.96 2.54 -3.75
C HIS A 54 -5.31 1.47 -4.82
N SER A 55 -6.58 1.41 -5.23
CA SER A 55 -7.12 0.49 -6.24
C SER A 55 -6.87 1.04 -7.66
N TYR A 56 -5.61 1.35 -7.96
CA TYR A 56 -5.15 1.89 -9.23
C TYR A 56 -3.68 1.50 -9.48
N PRO A 57 -3.18 1.53 -10.73
CA PRO A 57 -1.80 1.18 -11.02
C PRO A 57 -0.78 1.98 -10.21
N GLY A 58 0.19 1.29 -9.61
CA GLY A 58 1.22 1.87 -8.74
C GLY A 58 0.76 2.17 -7.31
N GLY A 59 -0.52 1.93 -7.00
CA GLY A 59 -1.08 2.14 -5.67
C GLY A 59 -0.37 1.36 -4.57
N PHE A 60 0.18 0.18 -4.87
CA PHE A 60 0.95 -0.63 -3.90
C PHE A 60 2.17 0.13 -3.35
N ILE A 61 2.97 0.74 -4.22
CA ILE A 61 4.15 1.50 -3.79
C ILE A 61 3.73 2.71 -2.96
N GLU A 62 2.71 3.45 -3.42
CA GLU A 62 2.19 4.61 -2.67
C GLU A 62 1.77 4.20 -1.25
N HIS A 63 0.99 3.12 -1.15
CA HIS A 63 0.50 2.59 0.11
C HIS A 63 1.65 2.21 1.06
N VAL A 64 2.56 1.35 0.62
CA VAL A 64 3.67 0.87 1.47
C VAL A 64 4.57 2.04 1.91
N VAL A 65 4.87 2.97 1.02
CA VAL A 65 5.69 4.14 1.32
C VAL A 65 4.99 5.07 2.31
N SER A 66 3.72 5.37 2.09
CA SER A 66 2.91 6.24 2.95
C SER A 66 2.71 5.62 4.33
N SER A 67 2.27 4.36 4.40
CA SER A 67 2.12 3.58 5.64
C SER A 67 3.43 3.53 6.44
N THR A 68 4.58 3.31 5.79
CA THR A 68 5.88 3.31 6.49
C THR A 68 6.24 4.70 7.05
N ARG A 69 5.93 5.78 6.31
CA ARG A 69 6.15 7.16 6.79
C ARG A 69 5.24 7.49 7.97
N LEU A 70 3.97 7.12 7.91
CA LEU A 70 3.01 7.28 9.00
C LEU A 70 3.46 6.50 10.24
N ALA A 71 3.87 5.25 10.07
CA ALA A 71 4.40 4.43 11.16
C ALA A 71 5.60 5.08 11.86
N LEU A 72 6.53 5.68 11.10
CA LEU A 72 7.67 6.41 11.67
C LEU A 72 7.25 7.65 12.46
N ALA A 73 6.19 8.34 12.05
CA ALA A 73 5.61 9.47 12.78
C ALA A 73 4.92 9.00 14.07
N ILE A 74 4.24 7.85 14.06
CA ILE A 74 3.67 7.25 15.26
C ILE A 74 4.79 6.83 16.23
N CYS A 75 5.89 6.24 15.74
CA CYS A 75 7.06 5.95 16.57
C CYS A 75 7.58 7.21 17.30
N ASP A 76 7.62 8.35 16.59
CA ASP A 76 8.03 9.63 17.18
C ASP A 76 7.11 10.05 18.33
N SER A 77 5.79 9.91 18.16
CA SER A 77 4.83 10.18 19.23
C SER A 77 5.04 9.25 20.43
N VAL A 78 5.20 7.95 20.19
CA VAL A 78 5.41 6.96 21.25
C VAL A 78 6.68 7.26 22.06
N GLU A 79 7.79 7.57 21.41
CA GLU A 79 9.06 7.82 22.08
C GLU A 79 9.12 9.20 22.76
N LYS A 80 8.63 10.25 22.10
CA LYS A 80 8.81 11.63 22.57
C LYS A 80 7.69 12.10 23.50
N VAL A 81 6.46 11.64 23.28
CA VAL A 81 5.28 12.07 24.07
C VAL A 81 4.96 11.04 25.15
N TYR A 82 4.91 9.76 24.80
CA TYR A 82 4.54 8.70 25.75
C TYR A 82 5.73 8.07 26.45
N HIS A 83 6.96 8.46 26.09
CA HIS A 83 8.21 7.94 26.65
C HIS A 83 8.34 6.40 26.57
N GLY A 84 7.68 5.81 25.57
CA GLY A 84 7.78 4.38 25.26
C GLY A 84 9.06 4.04 24.49
N LYS A 85 9.37 2.74 24.43
CA LYS A 85 10.46 2.22 23.59
C LYS A 85 9.86 1.50 22.40
N VAL A 86 10.41 1.74 21.20
CA VAL A 86 9.96 1.10 19.96
C VAL A 86 11.15 0.54 19.22
N ASN A 87 11.05 -0.70 18.76
CA ASN A 87 11.99 -1.26 17.81
C ASN A 87 11.63 -0.80 16.39
N ARG A 88 12.20 0.33 15.96
CA ARG A 88 11.97 0.90 14.62
C ARG A 88 12.35 -0.03 13.47
N ASP A 89 13.32 -0.92 13.66
CA ASP A 89 13.72 -1.87 12.60
C ASP A 89 12.57 -2.86 12.31
N LEU A 90 11.87 -3.33 13.34
CA LEU A 90 10.70 -4.19 13.21
C LEU A 90 9.50 -3.43 12.62
N VAL A 91 9.27 -2.17 13.03
CA VAL A 91 8.20 -1.34 12.46
C VAL A 91 8.42 -1.14 10.96
N ILE A 92 9.62 -0.70 10.55
CA ILE A 92 9.92 -0.44 9.14
C ILE A 92 9.85 -1.74 8.33
N ALA A 93 10.42 -2.84 8.83
CA ALA A 93 10.35 -4.12 8.13
C ALA A 93 8.89 -4.62 8.02
N GLY A 94 8.11 -4.48 9.08
CA GLY A 94 6.71 -4.91 9.13
C GLY A 94 5.85 -4.16 8.14
N THR A 95 5.90 -2.82 8.15
CA THR A 95 5.13 -1.99 7.22
C THR A 95 5.58 -2.14 5.77
N ILE A 96 6.84 -2.48 5.51
CA ILE A 96 7.31 -2.73 4.15
C ILE A 96 6.83 -4.08 3.62
N LEU A 97 6.71 -5.08 4.49
CA LEU A 97 6.44 -6.46 4.08
C LEU A 97 4.98 -6.90 4.25
N HIS A 98 4.16 -6.21 5.05
CA HIS A 98 2.82 -6.69 5.43
C HIS A 98 1.95 -7.11 4.24
N ASP A 99 2.03 -6.36 3.14
CA ASP A 99 1.24 -6.57 1.93
C ASP A 99 2.04 -7.11 0.73
N ILE A 100 3.29 -7.56 0.93
CA ILE A 100 4.22 -7.83 -0.18
C ILE A 100 3.72 -8.87 -1.19
N PHE A 101 2.74 -9.71 -0.81
CA PHE A 101 2.12 -10.70 -1.69
C PHE A 101 0.74 -10.30 -2.22
N LYS A 102 0.20 -9.10 -1.92
CA LYS A 102 -1.00 -8.59 -2.61
C LYS A 102 -0.87 -8.61 -4.14
N PRO A 103 0.27 -8.21 -4.74
CA PRO A 103 0.44 -8.27 -6.20
C PRO A 103 0.32 -9.67 -6.82
N LEU A 104 0.54 -10.72 -6.03
CA LEU A 104 0.36 -12.13 -6.41
C LEU A 104 -1.11 -12.53 -6.48
N THR A 105 -1.94 -11.86 -5.68
CA THR A 105 -3.38 -12.13 -5.54
C THR A 105 -4.25 -11.31 -6.48
N TYR A 106 -3.66 -10.39 -7.25
CA TYR A 106 -4.38 -9.49 -8.15
C TYR A 106 -4.03 -9.73 -9.62
N ALA A 107 -5.03 -9.57 -10.47
CA ALA A 107 -4.91 -9.54 -11.93
C ALA A 107 -5.45 -8.21 -12.46
N VAL A 108 -4.88 -7.73 -13.56
CA VAL A 108 -5.36 -6.55 -14.28
C VAL A 108 -5.81 -6.96 -15.68
N GLY A 109 -7.10 -6.78 -15.96
CA GLY A 109 -7.67 -7.07 -17.28
C GLY A 109 -7.30 -6.03 -18.33
N GLU A 110 -7.54 -6.33 -19.61
CA GLU A 110 -7.21 -5.45 -20.75
C GLU A 110 -7.89 -4.07 -20.66
N ASN A 111 -9.08 -4.00 -20.06
CA ASN A 111 -9.83 -2.77 -19.83
C ASN A 111 -9.38 -2.01 -18.56
N GLY A 112 -8.32 -2.45 -17.88
CA GLY A 112 -7.83 -1.88 -16.63
C GLY A 112 -8.60 -2.30 -15.39
N SER A 113 -9.57 -3.22 -15.50
CA SER A 113 -10.26 -3.77 -14.32
C SER A 113 -9.30 -4.58 -13.44
N ILE A 114 -9.43 -4.43 -12.13
CA ILE A 114 -8.62 -5.15 -11.14
C ILE A 114 -9.48 -6.27 -10.57
N THR A 115 -9.01 -7.51 -10.67
CA THR A 115 -9.70 -8.71 -10.15
C THR A 115 -8.74 -9.55 -9.31
N SER A 116 -9.25 -10.58 -8.64
CA SER A 116 -8.43 -11.59 -8.00
C SER A 116 -7.81 -12.57 -9.02
N THR A 117 -6.71 -13.20 -8.65
CA THR A 117 -6.16 -14.38 -9.35
C THR A 117 -6.78 -15.66 -8.82
N ASP A 118 -6.74 -16.76 -9.59
CA ASP A 118 -7.18 -18.07 -9.13
C ASP A 118 -6.48 -18.52 -7.84
N LEU A 119 -5.23 -18.10 -7.61
CA LEU A 119 -4.51 -18.38 -6.36
C LEU A 119 -5.24 -17.78 -5.15
N ALA A 120 -5.78 -16.57 -5.31
CA ALA A 120 -6.44 -15.83 -4.24
C ALA A 120 -7.74 -16.50 -3.76
N ASP A 121 -8.31 -17.42 -4.55
CA ASP A 121 -9.46 -18.22 -4.13
C ASP A 121 -9.08 -19.29 -3.09
N TYR A 122 -7.79 -19.65 -3.02
CA TYR A 122 -7.27 -20.69 -2.11
C TYR A 122 -6.41 -20.12 -0.99
N MET A 123 -5.61 -19.07 -1.27
CA MET A 123 -4.69 -18.46 -0.31
C MET A 123 -4.68 -16.94 -0.46
N ASP A 124 -4.97 -16.26 0.65
CA ASP A 124 -4.84 -14.81 0.73
C ASP A 124 -3.37 -14.37 0.92
N HIS A 125 -3.11 -13.09 0.64
CA HIS A 125 -1.77 -12.51 0.75
C HIS A 125 -1.17 -12.58 2.16
N LEU A 126 -1.98 -12.50 3.22
CA LEU A 126 -1.54 -12.53 4.60
C LEU A 126 -1.09 -13.95 4.99
N SER A 127 -1.85 -14.97 4.62
CA SER A 127 -1.44 -16.37 4.77
C SER A 127 -0.11 -16.66 4.07
N ILE A 128 0.07 -16.12 2.85
CA ILE A 128 1.28 -16.30 2.06
C ILE A 128 2.48 -15.59 2.71
N VAL A 129 2.34 -14.32 3.12
CA VAL A 129 3.45 -13.59 3.75
C VAL A 129 3.87 -14.25 5.05
N ILE A 130 2.93 -14.71 5.90
CA ILE A 130 3.25 -15.38 7.16
C ILE A 130 4.08 -16.64 6.89
N SER A 131 3.63 -17.47 5.93
CA SER A 131 4.35 -18.69 5.54
C SER A 131 5.77 -18.38 5.06
N GLU A 132 5.93 -17.38 4.19
CA GLU A 132 7.23 -17.01 3.64
C GLU A 132 8.17 -16.40 4.68
N LEU A 133 7.65 -15.62 5.64
CA LEU A 133 8.47 -15.09 6.73
C LEU A 133 8.98 -16.20 7.65
N VAL A 134 8.14 -17.18 7.98
CA VAL A 134 8.52 -18.37 8.75
C VAL A 134 9.58 -19.17 7.99
N ARG A 135 9.32 -19.52 6.73
CA ARG A 135 10.21 -20.32 5.89
C ARG A 135 11.59 -19.68 5.69
N ARG A 136 11.64 -18.35 5.56
CA ARG A 136 12.90 -17.58 5.39
C ARG A 136 13.58 -17.24 6.73
N GLY A 137 13.01 -17.70 7.85
CA GLY A 137 13.55 -17.53 9.20
C GLY A 137 13.63 -16.08 9.65
N PHE A 138 12.63 -15.26 9.33
CA PHE A 138 12.53 -13.92 9.92
C PHE A 138 12.28 -14.00 11.44
N PRO A 139 12.62 -12.95 12.20
CA PRO A 139 12.37 -12.92 13.65
C PRO A 139 10.88 -13.12 13.98
N LEU A 140 10.60 -13.85 15.05
CA LEU A 140 9.22 -14.12 15.51
C LEU A 140 8.44 -12.83 15.74
N GLU A 141 9.09 -11.80 16.27
CA GLU A 141 8.50 -10.50 16.53
C GLU A 141 8.05 -9.81 15.23
N LEU A 142 8.81 -9.95 14.13
CA LEU A 142 8.40 -9.41 12.84
C LEU A 142 7.22 -10.20 12.25
N ILE A 143 7.25 -11.53 12.39
CA ILE A 143 6.14 -12.37 11.96
C ILE A 143 4.87 -11.93 12.69
N HIS A 144 4.93 -11.68 14.00
CA HIS A 144 3.80 -11.13 14.76
C HIS A 144 3.33 -9.76 14.26
N VAL A 145 4.26 -8.83 13.99
CA VAL A 145 3.93 -7.50 13.45
C VAL A 145 3.13 -7.61 12.15
N VAL A 146 3.59 -8.46 11.22
CA VAL A 146 2.91 -8.66 9.94
C VAL A 146 1.60 -9.43 10.12
N SER A 147 1.58 -10.51 10.90
CA SER A 147 0.37 -11.30 11.16
C SER A 147 -0.76 -10.47 11.76
N ALA A 148 -0.44 -9.46 12.57
CA ALA A 148 -1.40 -8.66 13.31
C ALA A 148 -1.86 -7.37 12.61
N HIS A 149 -1.35 -7.05 11.42
CA HIS A 149 -1.48 -5.71 10.86
C HIS A 149 -2.93 -5.29 10.52
N HIS A 150 -3.85 -6.23 10.25
CA HIS A 150 -5.28 -5.92 10.06
C HIS A 150 -6.06 -5.79 11.39
N GLY A 151 -5.38 -5.84 12.54
CA GLY A 151 -5.98 -5.60 13.85
C GLY A 151 -6.95 -6.69 14.26
N GLU A 152 -8.22 -6.36 14.43
CA GLU A 152 -9.28 -7.31 14.81
C GLU A 152 -9.58 -8.34 13.71
N ASN A 153 -9.28 -8.02 12.45
CA ASN A 153 -9.49 -8.92 11.30
C ASN A 153 -8.27 -9.79 10.99
N SER A 154 -7.19 -9.65 11.76
CA SER A 154 -6.01 -10.49 11.64
C SER A 154 -6.19 -11.84 12.35
N PRO A 155 -5.42 -12.88 11.98
CA PRO A 155 -5.41 -14.15 12.71
C PRO A 155 -4.96 -14.00 14.17
N ILE A 156 -4.24 -12.93 14.48
CA ILE A 156 -3.83 -12.56 15.84
C ILE A 156 -3.93 -11.05 16.02
N LYS A 157 -4.34 -10.60 17.21
CA LYS A 157 -4.42 -9.17 17.52
C LYS A 157 -3.03 -8.57 17.79
N PRO A 158 -2.84 -7.27 17.59
CA PRO A 158 -1.60 -6.59 17.95
C PRO A 158 -1.31 -6.65 19.46
N HIS A 159 -0.35 -7.48 19.87
CA HIS A 159 0.11 -7.58 21.27
C HIS A 159 1.40 -6.80 21.58
N THR A 160 2.04 -6.20 20.58
CA THR A 160 3.27 -5.42 20.74
C THR A 160 3.08 -4.02 20.21
N ILE A 161 3.91 -3.08 20.66
CA ILE A 161 3.82 -1.69 20.19
C ILE A 161 4.16 -1.58 18.71
N GLU A 162 5.08 -2.39 18.21
CA GLU A 162 5.44 -2.45 16.79
C GLU A 162 4.27 -2.93 15.92
N ALA A 163 3.54 -3.95 16.39
CA ALA A 163 2.36 -4.47 15.70
C ALA A 163 1.21 -3.45 15.72
N LEU A 164 1.00 -2.77 16.86
CA LEU A 164 0.01 -1.70 16.98
C LEU A 164 0.33 -0.53 16.05
N ILE A 165 1.60 -0.12 15.97
CA ILE A 165 2.04 0.94 15.07
C ILE A 165 1.81 0.55 13.61
N CYS A 166 2.18 -0.68 13.22
CA CYS A 166 1.96 -1.17 11.86
C CYS A 166 0.48 -1.17 11.49
N HIS A 167 -0.38 -1.69 12.38
CA HIS A 167 -1.82 -1.70 12.20
C HIS A 167 -2.42 -0.30 12.05
N LEU A 168 -2.06 0.62 12.95
CA LEU A 168 -2.59 1.99 12.92
C LEU A 168 -2.13 2.75 11.67
N ALA A 169 -0.89 2.53 11.23
CA ALA A 169 -0.37 3.17 10.03
C ALA A 169 -1.09 2.68 8.76
N ASP A 170 -1.25 1.37 8.61
CA ASP A 170 -2.04 0.76 7.51
C ASP A 170 -3.48 1.31 7.50
N LEU A 171 -4.16 1.28 8.65
CA LEU A 171 -5.53 1.76 8.79
C LEU A 171 -5.68 3.25 8.41
N VAL A 172 -4.76 4.10 8.89
CA VAL A 172 -4.80 5.54 8.62
C VAL A 172 -4.56 5.82 7.15
N ASP A 173 -3.58 5.16 6.52
CA ASP A 173 -3.27 5.36 5.10
C ASP A 173 -4.45 4.93 4.21
N SER A 174 -4.89 3.69 4.40
CA SER A 174 -6.01 3.09 3.68
C SER A 174 -7.28 3.94 3.80
N LYS A 175 -7.57 4.47 5.00
CA LYS A 175 -8.71 5.36 5.21
C LYS A 175 -8.50 6.72 4.53
N LEU A 176 -7.34 7.34 4.69
CA LEU A 176 -7.04 8.66 4.12
C LEU A 176 -7.17 8.63 2.60
N ASN A 177 -6.54 7.65 1.94
CA ASN A 177 -6.61 7.51 0.49
C ASN A 177 -8.06 7.32 0.01
N ASN A 178 -8.81 6.41 0.64
CA ASN A 178 -10.20 6.17 0.28
C ASN A 178 -11.08 7.42 0.42
N GLU A 179 -10.91 8.19 1.50
CA GLU A 179 -11.67 9.43 1.71
C GLU A 179 -11.29 10.52 0.68
N ILE A 180 -10.01 10.64 0.32
CA ILE A 180 -9.55 11.56 -0.73
C ILE A 180 -10.16 11.20 -2.09
N LEU A 181 -10.10 9.93 -2.48
CA LEU A 181 -10.70 9.48 -3.74
C LEU A 181 -12.21 9.76 -3.78
N ARG A 182 -12.92 9.44 -2.69
CA ARG A 182 -14.36 9.69 -2.57
C ARG A 182 -14.71 11.17 -2.65
N ALA A 183 -13.95 12.02 -1.96
CA ALA A 183 -14.15 13.47 -2.00
C ALA A 183 -13.94 14.00 -3.42
N ALA A 184 -12.87 13.59 -4.10
CA ALA A 184 -12.60 13.99 -5.47
C ALA A 184 -13.68 13.50 -6.46
N SER A 185 -14.10 12.23 -6.38
CA SER A 185 -15.21 11.70 -7.19
C SER A 185 -16.50 12.49 -6.99
N PHE A 186 -16.84 12.82 -5.75
CA PHE A 186 -18.01 13.64 -5.44
C PHE A 186 -17.92 15.04 -6.07
N LEU A 187 -16.77 15.70 -5.93
CA LEU A 187 -16.53 17.03 -6.49
C LEU A 187 -16.62 17.02 -8.01
N ALA A 188 -15.98 16.05 -8.66
CA ALA A 188 -16.02 15.89 -10.12
C ALA A 188 -17.47 15.67 -10.60
N ARG A 189 -18.19 14.72 -10.00
CA ARG A 189 -19.58 14.43 -10.36
C ARG A 189 -20.48 15.65 -10.22
N LYS A 190 -20.32 16.42 -9.15
CA LYS A 190 -21.10 17.63 -8.92
C LYS A 190 -20.76 18.76 -9.88
N ALA A 191 -19.51 18.87 -10.33
CA ALA A 191 -19.05 19.94 -11.20
C ALA A 191 -19.37 19.71 -12.68
N VAL A 192 -19.26 18.46 -13.17
CA VAL A 192 -19.41 18.13 -14.60
C VAL A 192 -20.53 17.14 -14.92
N GLY A 193 -21.23 16.61 -13.91
CA GLY A 193 -22.36 15.68 -14.10
C GLY A 193 -21.97 14.23 -14.40
N GLU A 194 -20.68 13.90 -14.38
CA GLU A 194 -20.16 12.57 -14.74
C GLU A 194 -19.28 11.99 -13.64
N ASP A 195 -19.29 10.66 -13.52
CA ASP A 195 -18.43 9.96 -12.56
C ASP A 195 -17.06 9.67 -13.17
N LEU A 196 -16.01 10.28 -12.60
CA LEU A 196 -14.65 9.99 -13.03
C LEU A 196 -14.16 8.69 -12.38
N GLN A 197 -14.26 7.59 -13.13
CA GLN A 197 -13.82 6.28 -12.65
C GLN A 197 -12.29 6.14 -12.68
N GLY A 198 -11.77 5.33 -11.76
CA GLY A 198 -10.35 4.99 -11.69
C GLY A 198 -9.45 6.17 -11.37
N LEU A 199 -9.87 7.06 -10.48
CA LEU A 199 -9.01 8.13 -9.95
C LEU A 199 -7.82 7.53 -9.19
N ASN A 200 -6.62 8.07 -9.45
CA ASN A 200 -5.47 7.87 -8.57
C ASN A 200 -5.35 9.02 -7.55
N SER A 201 -4.43 8.87 -6.58
CA SER A 201 -4.20 9.86 -5.52
C SER A 201 -3.86 11.25 -6.09
N ARG A 202 -2.99 11.32 -7.09
CA ARG A 202 -2.59 12.58 -7.73
C ARG A 202 -3.76 13.31 -8.36
N GLU A 203 -4.54 12.63 -9.20
CA GLU A 203 -5.72 13.21 -9.84
C GLU A 203 -6.76 13.67 -8.80
N ALA A 204 -6.93 12.90 -7.73
CA ALA A 204 -7.82 13.27 -6.64
C ALA A 204 -7.36 14.56 -5.92
N PHE A 205 -6.06 14.69 -5.64
CA PHE A 205 -5.51 15.92 -5.07
C PHE A 205 -5.61 17.11 -6.03
N GLU A 206 -5.39 16.92 -7.34
CA GLU A 206 -5.58 17.98 -8.34
C GLU A 206 -7.02 18.54 -8.27
N ILE A 207 -8.03 17.68 -8.13
CA ILE A 207 -9.44 18.08 -7.99
C ILE A 207 -9.71 18.80 -6.65
N ILE A 208 -9.23 18.24 -5.53
CA ILE A 208 -9.48 18.79 -4.19
C ILE A 208 -8.81 20.16 -4.03
N LEU A 209 -7.58 20.32 -4.51
CA LEU A 209 -6.85 21.59 -4.45
C LEU A 209 -7.51 22.65 -5.34
N ALA A 210 -7.88 22.29 -6.58
CA ALA A 210 -8.61 23.19 -7.46
C ALA A 210 -9.94 23.65 -6.83
N LYS A 211 -10.61 22.76 -6.08
CA LYS A 211 -11.81 23.15 -5.33
C LYS A 211 -11.52 24.18 -4.24
N ALA A 212 -10.43 24.03 -3.51
CA ALA A 212 -10.05 24.91 -2.41
C ALA A 212 -9.59 26.29 -2.92
N GLU A 213 -8.86 26.33 -4.04
CA GLU A 213 -8.23 27.54 -4.56
C GLU A 213 -9.15 28.33 -5.50
N GLU A 214 -9.88 27.63 -6.37
CA GLU A 214 -10.60 28.23 -7.51
C GLU A 214 -12.10 27.92 -7.50
N GLY A 215 -12.60 27.21 -6.48
CA GLY A 215 -14.02 26.90 -6.34
C GLY A 215 -14.51 25.88 -7.37
N TRP A 216 -15.74 26.06 -7.88
CA TRP A 216 -16.34 25.08 -8.79
C TRP A 216 -15.79 25.13 -10.22
N GLU A 217 -15.37 26.31 -10.69
CA GLU A 217 -14.78 26.43 -12.02
C GLU A 217 -13.40 25.74 -12.07
N GLY A 218 -12.59 25.85 -11.02
CA GLY A 218 -11.34 25.10 -10.92
C GLY A 218 -11.53 23.59 -10.99
N VAL A 219 -12.57 23.05 -10.33
CA VAL A 219 -12.89 21.61 -10.43
C VAL A 219 -13.22 21.21 -11.86
N LYS A 220 -13.98 22.03 -12.61
CA LYS A 220 -14.31 21.73 -14.00
C LYS A 220 -13.06 21.70 -14.88
N GLU A 221 -12.15 22.67 -14.73
CA GLU A 221 -10.92 22.70 -15.53
C GLU A 221 -9.96 21.57 -15.13
N ALA A 222 -9.85 21.24 -13.84
CA ALA A 222 -9.07 20.10 -13.38
C ALA A 222 -9.58 18.78 -13.99
N VAL A 223 -10.89 18.53 -13.96
CA VAL A 223 -11.50 17.33 -14.56
C VAL A 223 -11.24 17.27 -16.06
N LYS A 224 -11.38 18.40 -16.76
CA LYS A 224 -11.11 18.49 -18.20
C LYS A 224 -9.65 18.19 -18.52
N LYS A 225 -8.72 18.76 -17.76
CA LYS A 225 -7.27 18.51 -17.90
C LYS A 225 -6.95 17.03 -17.69
N ILE A 226 -7.49 16.41 -16.64
CA ILE A 226 -7.29 14.98 -16.35
C ILE A 226 -7.75 14.11 -17.54
N LYS A 227 -8.93 14.38 -18.10
CA LYS A 227 -9.42 13.66 -19.29
C LYS A 227 -8.47 13.79 -20.48
N GLN A 228 -8.01 15.01 -20.76
CA GLN A 228 -7.07 15.26 -21.85
C GLN A 228 -5.73 14.54 -21.67
N ASP A 229 -5.22 14.46 -20.44
CA ASP A 229 -3.96 13.78 -20.15
C ASP A 229 -4.10 12.26 -20.27
N ARG A 230 -5.22 11.68 -19.84
CA ARG A 230 -5.54 10.25 -20.06
C ARG A 230 -5.61 9.92 -21.56
N GLU A 231 -6.26 10.76 -22.37
CA GLU A 231 -6.36 10.56 -23.82
C GLU A 231 -5.00 10.58 -24.53
N LYS A 232 -4.06 11.42 -24.06
CA LYS A 232 -2.70 11.46 -24.62
C LYS A 232 -1.94 10.18 -24.30
N MET A 233 -2.06 9.67 -23.07
CA MET A 233 -1.40 8.43 -22.65
C MET A 233 -1.92 7.20 -23.40
N CYS A 234 -3.20 7.15 -23.77
CA CYS A 234 -3.74 6.04 -24.57
C CYS A 234 -3.29 6.05 -26.05
N LYS A 235 -2.74 7.17 -26.54
CA LYS A 235 -2.31 7.34 -27.95
C LYS A 235 -0.80 7.21 -28.15
N SER A 236 -0.02 7.12 -27.07
CA SER A 236 1.45 6.98 -27.05
C SER A 236 1.86 5.53 -26.80
#